data_AF-A0A4R2BF98-F1
#
_entry.id   AF-A0A4R2BF98-F1
#
_cell.length_a   1.000
_cell.length_b   1.000
_cell.length_c   1.000
_cell.angle_alpha   90.00
_cell.angle_beta   90.00
_cell.angle_gamma   90.00
#
_symmetry.space_group_name_H-M   'P 1'
#
loop_
_entity.id
_entity.type
_entity.pdbx_description
1 polymer ?
#
loop_
_entity_poly.entity_id
_entity_poly.type
_entity_poly.pdbx_seq_one_letter_code
_entity_poly.pdbx_strand_id
1 'polypeptide(L)'
;MSLKAVGGEINSQVLNDNFSYLESSKMNHHGLKEFDMANAQQVYLYDLNLGIGTVNQTISVDENVNEIYATQAYTFSGDKEESFVISRLTLNGNLLDSMTVRFGGHGTTIGLERVGGTMYIWSNMLKVDSNGNQVTQYLTRYPYRGGTEININSSSVEKFTEFPNSKIYMSPFTDSKNGLIAFRHTNTTSGSPVSYVEVRKLSDVKARIENVLYRYDYPSSMNNQVIQGMCLDGNNLYLTFGQVANDFTLYQIDVSKKQIVDVFQNPVGKSGTNSYEEDFGEPEGLFLYTDPYTGYKTLLCVVVTDATGRRRQKLFAFSSNVGVDKFIGYAAERTQNIKLTRDDGKCHRITSTGVTALKDLRVPGLYYAATNEADALSDFPSSRKGLAGWWITVSGKDTDSGVYQELTRNSRATPERIFRTVGSDGAVSDWILISGTVIV
;
A
#
# COMPACT_ATOMS: atom_id res chain seq x y z
N MET A 1 10.27 1.61 39.00
CA MET A 1 10.68 0.23 38.63
C MET A 1 11.10 0.30 37.17
N SER A 2 12.40 0.22 36.91
CA SER A 2 13.01 0.47 35.58
C SER A 2 12.84 -0.77 34.69
N LEU A 3 12.15 -0.60 33.56
CA LEU A 3 12.12 -1.58 32.47
C LEU A 3 13.29 -1.25 31.53
N LYS A 4 14.32 -2.09 31.57
CA LYS A 4 15.42 -2.07 30.59
C LYS A 4 14.93 -2.68 29.28
N ALA A 5 15.00 -1.88 28.22
CA ALA A 5 14.85 -2.31 26.84
C ALA A 5 15.97 -3.30 26.45
N VAL A 6 15.60 -4.33 25.67
CA VAL A 6 16.53 -5.17 24.91
C VAL A 6 16.08 -5.07 23.46
N GLY A 7 16.96 -4.54 22.61
CA GLY A 7 16.69 -4.21 21.21
C GLY A 7 16.70 -5.40 20.25
N GLY A 8 16.20 -5.16 19.04
CA GLY A 8 16.18 -6.11 17.93
C GLY A 8 15.41 -5.57 16.72
N GLU A 9 16.02 -4.65 15.98
CA GLU A 9 15.60 -4.19 14.63
C GLU A 9 15.52 -5.43 13.73
N ILE A 10 14.38 -5.82 13.14
CA ILE A 10 13.96 -5.35 11.80
C ILE A 10 12.44 -5.55 11.56
N ASN A 11 11.68 -6.11 12.52
CA ASN A 11 10.20 -6.09 12.49
C ASN A 11 9.60 -5.28 13.67
N SER A 12 10.40 -5.02 14.71
CA SER A 12 10.02 -4.15 15.82
C SER A 12 10.26 -2.67 15.51
N GLN A 13 11.08 -2.32 14.53
CA GLN A 13 11.47 -0.92 14.31
C GLN A 13 10.32 -0.09 13.75
N VAL A 14 9.59 -0.58 12.75
CA VAL A 14 8.37 0.10 12.26
C VAL A 14 7.33 0.25 13.37
N LEU A 15 7.09 -0.80 14.17
CA LEU A 15 6.17 -0.72 15.30
C LEU A 15 6.69 0.23 16.37
N ASN A 16 7.98 0.21 16.71
CA ASN A 16 8.59 1.09 17.72
C ASN A 16 8.65 2.55 17.25
N ASP A 17 8.88 2.80 15.97
CA ASP A 17 8.86 4.13 15.35
C ASP A 17 7.41 4.64 15.36
N ASN A 18 6.44 3.78 15.02
CA ASN A 18 5.01 4.09 15.13
C ASN A 18 4.59 4.33 16.59
N PHE A 19 5.07 3.54 17.56
CA PHE A 19 4.80 3.74 18.98
C PHE A 19 5.46 5.02 19.53
N SER A 20 6.67 5.35 19.09
CA SER A 20 7.36 6.60 19.45
C SER A 20 6.64 7.81 18.86
N TYR A 21 6.12 7.68 17.63
CA TYR A 21 5.24 8.67 17.02
C TYR A 21 3.92 8.81 17.80
N LEU A 22 3.29 7.71 18.22
CA LEU A 22 2.06 7.73 19.03
C LEU A 22 2.24 8.47 20.36
N GLU A 23 3.37 8.25 21.06
CA GLU A 23 3.67 8.94 22.31
C GLU A 23 3.92 10.45 22.10
N SER A 24 4.60 10.84 21.01
CA SER A 24 4.86 12.25 20.71
C SER A 24 3.65 13.03 20.15
N SER A 25 2.81 12.38 19.36
CA SER A 25 1.59 12.98 18.78
C SER A 25 0.52 13.25 19.84
N LYS A 26 0.37 12.36 20.82
CA LYS A 26 -0.50 12.56 22.00
C LYS A 26 -0.08 13.74 22.86
N MET A 27 1.20 14.09 22.93
CA MET A 27 1.66 15.20 23.76
C MET A 27 1.52 16.58 23.09
N ASN A 28 1.47 16.67 21.75
CA ASN A 28 1.57 17.95 21.05
C ASN A 28 0.36 18.34 20.15
N HIS A 29 -0.55 17.43 19.80
CA HIS A 29 -1.54 17.68 18.73
C HIS A 29 -2.98 17.22 19.00
N HIS A 30 -3.35 16.99 20.27
CA HIS A 30 -4.76 16.71 20.60
C HIS A 30 -5.67 17.90 20.23
N GLY A 31 -6.45 17.74 19.17
CA GLY A 31 -7.57 18.65 18.81
C GLY A 31 -7.53 19.24 17.40
N LEU A 32 -6.39 19.23 16.71
CA LEU A 32 -6.30 19.72 15.32
C LEU A 32 -6.74 18.62 14.35
N LYS A 33 -7.90 18.81 13.71
CA LYS A 33 -8.46 17.88 12.73
C LYS A 33 -7.89 18.06 11.33
N GLU A 34 -7.50 19.28 11.02
CA GLU A 34 -6.90 19.64 9.74
C GLU A 34 -5.49 19.07 9.60
N PHE A 35 -5.06 18.88 8.35
CA PHE A 35 -3.69 18.50 8.04
C PHE A 35 -2.81 19.75 8.05
N ASP A 36 -1.68 19.67 8.76
CA ASP A 36 -0.70 20.73 8.88
C ASP A 36 0.64 20.24 8.35
N MET A 37 0.99 20.68 7.14
CA MET A 37 2.18 20.18 6.44
C MET A 37 3.48 20.58 7.15
N ALA A 38 3.53 21.76 7.78
CA ALA A 38 4.72 22.27 8.45
C ALA A 38 5.16 21.38 9.62
N ASN A 39 4.19 20.71 10.27
CA ASN A 39 4.43 19.80 11.40
C ASN A 39 4.26 18.32 11.02
N ALA A 40 4.10 18.02 9.73
CA ALA A 40 3.86 16.66 9.28
C ALA A 40 5.14 15.81 9.36
N GLN A 41 5.00 14.58 9.83
CA GLN A 41 6.05 13.56 9.77
C GLN A 41 5.63 12.43 8.85
N GLN A 42 6.59 11.88 8.12
CA GLN A 42 6.36 10.69 7.30
C GLN A 42 6.31 9.44 8.18
N VAL A 43 5.29 8.62 7.97
CA VAL A 43 5.08 7.35 8.68
C VAL A 43 4.82 6.27 7.64
N TYR A 44 5.63 5.22 7.65
CA TYR A 44 5.34 4.02 6.84
C TYR A 44 4.17 3.26 7.47
N LEU A 45 3.17 2.91 6.64
CA LEU A 45 2.00 2.16 7.07
C LEU A 45 2.13 0.69 6.65
N TYR A 46 1.86 0.40 5.38
CA TYR A 46 1.84 -0.95 4.83
C TYR A 46 1.90 -0.92 3.30
N ASP A 47 2.18 -2.07 2.68
CA ASP A 47 2.18 -2.21 1.22
C ASP A 47 0.76 -2.35 0.67
N LEU A 48 0.45 -1.72 -0.46
CA LEU A 48 -0.78 -1.96 -1.19
C LEU A 48 -0.64 -3.22 -2.06
N ASN A 49 -1.56 -4.16 -1.91
CA ASN A 49 -1.64 -5.36 -2.75
C ASN A 49 -2.39 -5.02 -4.03
N LEU A 50 -1.69 -4.57 -5.06
CA LEU A 50 -2.33 -4.17 -6.33
C LEU A 50 -2.52 -5.36 -7.29
N GLY A 51 -3.40 -5.18 -8.27
CA GLY A 51 -3.84 -6.24 -9.18
C GLY A 51 -2.82 -6.65 -10.24
N ILE A 52 -1.81 -5.82 -10.53
CA ILE A 52 -0.74 -6.14 -11.49
C ILE A 52 0.65 -5.75 -10.94
N GLY A 53 1.72 -6.21 -11.59
CA GLY A 53 3.11 -6.04 -11.13
C GLY A 53 3.83 -4.77 -11.60
N THR A 54 3.12 -3.76 -12.11
CA THR A 54 3.70 -2.49 -12.58
C THR A 54 3.70 -1.43 -11.46
N VAL A 55 4.26 -0.26 -11.74
CA VAL A 55 4.35 0.85 -10.78
C VAL A 55 2.94 1.44 -10.53
N ASN A 56 2.61 1.77 -9.27
CA ASN A 56 1.39 2.53 -8.97
C ASN A 56 1.39 3.86 -9.72
N GLN A 57 0.24 4.49 -9.94
CA GLN A 57 0.15 5.78 -10.61
C GLN A 57 -0.67 6.79 -9.80
N THR A 58 -1.67 6.30 -9.07
CA THR A 58 -2.51 7.16 -8.23
C THR A 58 -3.13 6.37 -7.10
N ILE A 59 -3.62 7.09 -6.09
CA ILE A 59 -4.51 6.56 -5.06
C ILE A 59 -5.70 7.49 -4.88
N SER A 60 -6.85 6.92 -4.58
CA SER A 60 -8.05 7.65 -4.18
C SER A 60 -8.82 6.81 -3.18
N VAL A 61 -9.43 7.43 -2.18
CA VAL A 61 -10.16 6.70 -1.14
C VAL A 61 -11.63 7.07 -1.19
N ASP A 62 -12.50 6.06 -1.19
CA ASP A 62 -13.90 6.26 -0.85
C ASP A 62 -14.05 6.21 0.66
N GLU A 63 -14.07 7.39 1.26
CA GLU A 63 -14.17 7.60 2.70
C GLU A 63 -15.44 6.99 3.29
N ASN A 64 -16.53 6.84 2.52
CA ASN A 64 -17.81 6.33 3.05
C ASN A 64 -17.79 4.82 3.36
N VAL A 65 -17.04 4.05 2.57
CA VAL A 65 -16.97 2.59 2.70
C VAL A 65 -15.58 2.10 3.08
N ASN A 66 -14.61 3.01 3.24
CA ASN A 66 -13.22 2.68 3.57
C ASN A 66 -12.61 1.72 2.51
N GLU A 67 -12.71 2.09 1.24
CA GLU A 67 -12.09 1.36 0.12
C GLU A 67 -11.08 2.27 -0.60
N ILE A 68 -9.90 1.74 -0.93
CA ILE A 68 -8.88 2.42 -1.73
C ILE A 68 -9.03 1.99 -3.19
N TYR A 69 -8.94 2.94 -4.11
CA TYR A 69 -8.83 2.72 -5.54
C TYR A 69 -7.48 3.23 -6.00
N ALA A 70 -6.68 2.35 -6.57
CA ALA A 70 -5.33 2.63 -7.01
C ALA A 70 -5.16 2.25 -8.48
N THR A 71 -4.43 3.04 -9.25
CA THR A 71 -4.21 2.79 -10.68
C THR A 71 -2.81 2.30 -10.96
N GLN A 72 -2.68 1.48 -12.00
CA GLN A 72 -1.40 1.04 -12.54
C GLN A 72 -1.46 1.09 -14.07
N ALA A 73 -0.47 1.71 -14.71
CA ALA A 73 -0.35 1.73 -16.15
C ALA A 73 -0.08 0.31 -16.69
N TYR A 74 -0.65 0.00 -17.85
CA TYR A 74 -0.51 -1.29 -18.51
C TYR A 74 -0.70 -1.18 -20.03
N THR A 75 0.17 -1.82 -20.80
CA THR A 75 0.04 -1.89 -22.27
C THR A 75 -0.20 -3.33 -22.69
N PHE A 76 -1.37 -3.59 -23.27
CA PHE A 76 -1.69 -4.91 -23.80
C PHE A 76 -0.86 -5.21 -25.04
N SER A 77 -0.50 -6.48 -25.23
CA SER A 77 0.21 -6.91 -26.43
C SER A 77 -0.60 -6.58 -27.69
N GLY A 78 0.02 -5.87 -28.63
CA GLY A 78 -0.60 -5.43 -29.89
C GLY A 78 -1.30 -4.07 -29.83
N ASP A 79 -1.52 -3.51 -28.63
CA ASP A 79 -2.05 -2.16 -28.49
C ASP A 79 -0.91 -1.13 -28.61
N LYS A 80 -1.19 -0.01 -29.29
CA LYS A 80 -0.26 1.13 -29.38
C LYS A 80 -0.42 2.12 -28.24
N GLU A 81 -1.66 2.27 -27.78
CA GLU A 81 -2.01 3.19 -26.70
C GLU A 81 -2.06 2.43 -25.36
N GLU A 82 -1.64 3.12 -24.30
CA GLU A 82 -1.67 2.57 -22.95
C GLU A 82 -3.11 2.38 -22.45
N SER A 83 -3.23 1.46 -21.51
CA SER A 83 -4.39 1.23 -20.67
C SER A 83 -3.99 1.39 -19.22
N PHE A 84 -4.96 1.33 -18.31
CA PHE A 84 -4.64 1.22 -16.89
C PHE A 84 -5.58 0.23 -16.21
N VAL A 85 -5.10 -0.32 -15.10
CA VAL A 85 -5.85 -1.21 -14.23
C VAL A 85 -6.16 -0.46 -12.94
N ILE A 86 -7.43 -0.47 -12.52
CA ILE A 86 -7.88 0.05 -11.24
C ILE A 86 -7.98 -1.12 -10.27
N SER A 87 -7.15 -1.13 -9.24
CA SER A 87 -7.25 -2.07 -8.12
C SER A 87 -8.15 -1.47 -7.04
N ARG A 88 -9.14 -2.22 -6.57
CA ARG A 88 -9.94 -1.86 -5.41
C ARG A 88 -9.47 -2.67 -4.21
N LEU A 89 -9.17 -1.96 -3.14
CA LEU A 89 -8.58 -2.51 -1.93
C LEU A 89 -9.48 -2.18 -0.73
N THR A 90 -9.43 -3.03 0.28
CA THR A 90 -9.78 -2.62 1.65
C THR A 90 -8.93 -1.42 2.09
N LEU A 91 -9.37 -0.64 3.08
CA LEU A 91 -8.56 0.46 3.61
C LEU A 91 -7.20 -0.01 4.15
N ASN A 92 -7.12 -1.24 4.68
CA ASN A 92 -5.84 -1.83 5.11
C ASN A 92 -4.95 -2.33 3.95
N GLY A 93 -5.31 -2.09 2.68
CA GLY A 93 -4.45 -2.34 1.52
C GLY A 93 -4.50 -3.74 0.92
N ASN A 94 -5.40 -4.62 1.37
CA ASN A 94 -5.63 -5.92 0.72
C ASN A 94 -6.47 -5.78 -0.54
N LEU A 95 -6.08 -6.46 -1.62
CA LEU A 95 -6.81 -6.52 -2.88
C LEU A 95 -8.18 -7.16 -2.68
N LEU A 96 -9.23 -6.49 -3.16
CA LEU A 96 -10.57 -7.06 -3.27
C LEU A 96 -10.78 -7.59 -4.70
N ASP A 97 -10.59 -6.72 -5.68
CA ASP A 97 -10.70 -7.02 -7.11
C ASP A 97 -10.02 -5.92 -7.95
N SER A 98 -10.03 -6.08 -9.26
CA SER A 98 -9.50 -5.10 -10.20
C SER A 98 -10.41 -4.92 -11.43
N MET A 99 -10.28 -3.79 -12.11
CA MET A 99 -11.00 -3.46 -13.34
C MET A 99 -10.01 -2.89 -14.36
N THR A 100 -10.09 -3.35 -15.60
CA THR A 100 -9.26 -2.86 -16.71
C THR A 100 -9.98 -1.73 -17.44
N VAL A 101 -9.27 -0.64 -17.69
CA VAL A 101 -9.71 0.48 -18.54
C VAL A 101 -8.84 0.49 -19.79
N ARG A 102 -9.28 -0.25 -20.81
CA ARG A 102 -8.53 -0.41 -22.07
C ARG A 102 -8.59 0.87 -22.88
N PHE A 103 -7.43 1.32 -23.37
CA PHE A 103 -7.24 2.63 -23.98
C PHE A 103 -7.59 3.78 -23.03
N GLY A 104 -7.38 3.60 -21.73
CA GLY A 104 -7.53 4.64 -20.72
C GLY A 104 -6.37 5.63 -20.65
N GLY A 105 -5.27 5.38 -21.37
CA GLY A 105 -4.01 6.08 -21.19
C GLY A 105 -3.28 5.61 -19.93
N HIS A 106 -2.42 6.47 -19.38
CA HIS A 106 -1.51 6.13 -18.28
C HIS A 106 -2.19 5.90 -16.91
N GLY A 107 -3.40 6.46 -16.71
CA GLY A 107 -4.10 6.34 -15.42
C GLY A 107 -3.54 7.22 -14.29
N THR A 108 -2.90 8.36 -14.63
CA THR A 108 -2.22 9.26 -13.67
C THR A 108 -3.11 9.73 -12.52
N THR A 109 -4.40 9.96 -12.78
CA THR A 109 -5.39 10.25 -11.74
C THR A 109 -6.74 9.69 -12.13
N ILE A 110 -7.57 9.46 -11.11
CA ILE A 110 -8.99 9.15 -11.25
C ILE A 110 -9.79 10.00 -10.26
N GLY A 111 -11.06 10.24 -10.56
CA GLY A 111 -12.03 10.75 -9.61
C GLY A 111 -12.99 9.65 -9.18
N LEU A 112 -13.44 9.68 -7.93
CA LEU A 112 -14.40 8.75 -7.34
C LEU A 112 -15.73 9.46 -7.07
N GLU A 113 -16.85 8.89 -7.47
CA GLU A 113 -18.18 9.42 -7.14
C GLU A 113 -19.12 8.28 -6.76
N ARG A 114 -19.57 8.22 -5.51
CA ARG A 114 -20.58 7.24 -5.12
C ARG A 114 -21.99 7.80 -5.32
N VAL A 115 -22.80 7.10 -6.11
CA VAL A 115 -24.21 7.44 -6.37
C VAL A 115 -25.07 6.20 -6.16
N GLY A 116 -26.01 6.25 -5.23
CA GLY A 116 -26.94 5.15 -4.98
C GLY A 116 -26.25 3.82 -4.66
N GLY A 117 -25.14 3.86 -3.91
CA GLY A 117 -24.33 2.69 -3.58
C GLY A 117 -23.37 2.22 -4.68
N THR A 118 -23.49 2.75 -5.91
CA THR A 118 -22.58 2.42 -7.02
C THR A 118 -21.40 3.39 -7.02
N MET A 119 -20.17 2.86 -7.08
CA MET A 119 -18.98 3.66 -7.33
C MET A 119 -18.86 3.97 -8.82
N TYR A 120 -18.78 5.25 -9.16
CA TYR A 120 -18.44 5.74 -10.49
C TYR A 120 -17.02 6.28 -10.49
N ILE A 121 -16.30 5.98 -11.58
CA ILE A 121 -14.96 6.48 -11.83
C ILE A 121 -15.04 7.58 -12.89
N TRP A 122 -14.41 8.70 -12.60
CA TRP A 122 -14.11 9.76 -13.55
C TRP A 122 -12.69 9.59 -14.05
N SER A 123 -12.50 9.46 -15.36
CA SER A 123 -11.17 9.38 -15.95
C SER A 123 -11.13 9.95 -17.37
N ASN A 124 -9.93 10.23 -17.85
CA ASN A 124 -9.70 10.36 -19.28
C ASN A 124 -9.78 8.98 -19.94
N MET A 125 -10.27 8.92 -21.18
CA MET A 125 -10.27 7.72 -22.01
C MET A 125 -10.01 8.09 -23.46
N LEU A 126 -9.14 7.32 -24.11
CA LEU A 126 -8.74 7.52 -25.50
C LEU A 126 -9.71 6.80 -26.43
N LYS A 127 -10.01 7.43 -27.56
CA LYS A 127 -10.65 6.80 -28.70
C LYS A 127 -9.59 6.51 -29.75
N VAL A 128 -9.48 5.25 -30.15
CA VAL A 128 -8.52 4.80 -31.16
C VAL A 128 -9.21 4.41 -32.46
N ASP A 129 -8.48 4.50 -33.58
CA ASP A 129 -8.92 4.00 -34.89
C ASP A 129 -8.69 2.48 -35.03
N SER A 130 -9.07 1.91 -36.17
CA SER A 130 -8.87 0.48 -36.46
C SER A 130 -7.40 0.05 -36.54
N ASN A 131 -6.48 1.01 -36.69
CA ASN A 131 -5.04 0.79 -36.72
C ASN A 131 -4.39 1.03 -35.34
N GLY A 132 -5.20 1.28 -34.30
CA GLY A 132 -4.76 1.53 -32.93
C GLY A 132 -4.21 2.94 -32.68
N ASN A 133 -4.35 3.89 -33.60
CA ASN A 133 -3.87 5.26 -33.37
C ASN A 133 -4.90 6.08 -32.59
N GLN A 134 -4.46 6.89 -31.62
CA GLN A 134 -5.34 7.85 -30.95
C GLN A 134 -5.98 8.83 -31.95
N VAL A 135 -7.31 8.89 -31.92
CA VAL A 135 -8.16 9.82 -32.69
C VAL A 135 -8.50 11.06 -31.87
N THR A 136 -8.91 10.83 -30.61
CA THR A 136 -9.35 11.87 -29.67
C THR A 136 -9.36 11.27 -28.26
N GLN A 137 -9.68 12.07 -27.25
CA GLN A 137 -9.86 11.60 -25.87
C GLN A 137 -11.03 12.33 -25.22
N TYR A 138 -11.61 11.74 -24.18
CA TYR A 138 -12.79 12.27 -23.51
C TYR A 138 -12.63 12.27 -22.00
N LEU A 139 -13.18 13.30 -21.34
CA LEU A 139 -13.62 13.16 -19.96
C LEU A 139 -14.79 12.18 -19.93
N THR A 140 -14.66 11.13 -19.13
CA THR A 140 -15.67 10.09 -19.01
C THR A 140 -16.07 9.83 -17.57
N ARG A 141 -17.28 9.28 -17.40
CA ARG A 141 -17.74 8.65 -16.15
C ARG A 141 -18.26 7.25 -16.44
N TYR A 142 -17.90 6.26 -15.63
CA TYR A 142 -18.39 4.89 -15.76
C TYR A 142 -18.47 4.18 -14.41
N PRO A 143 -19.38 3.20 -14.22
CA PRO A 143 -19.47 2.45 -12.98
C PRO A 143 -18.28 1.50 -12.84
N TYR A 144 -17.68 1.44 -11.65
CA TYR A 144 -16.67 0.44 -11.31
C TYR A 144 -17.31 -0.95 -11.20
N ARG A 145 -16.69 -1.94 -11.85
CA ARG A 145 -17.08 -3.36 -11.74
C ARG A 145 -15.85 -4.25 -11.70
N GLY A 146 -15.61 -4.90 -10.56
CA GLY A 146 -14.50 -5.83 -10.39
C GLY A 146 -14.56 -6.99 -11.39
N GLY A 147 -13.39 -7.42 -11.87
CA GLY A 147 -13.22 -8.50 -12.84
C GLY A 147 -13.65 -8.16 -14.28
N THR A 148 -13.80 -6.87 -14.61
CA THR A 148 -14.27 -6.45 -15.94
C THR A 148 -13.24 -5.61 -16.71
N GLU A 149 -13.40 -5.58 -18.03
CA GLU A 149 -12.72 -4.65 -18.93
C GLU A 149 -13.73 -3.67 -19.51
N ILE A 150 -13.37 -2.40 -19.56
CA ILE A 150 -14.15 -1.33 -20.21
C ILE A 150 -13.29 -0.56 -21.19
N ASN A 151 -13.91 0.00 -22.24
CA ASN A 151 -13.27 0.97 -23.13
C ASN A 151 -14.28 2.06 -23.51
N ILE A 152 -13.84 3.07 -24.27
CA ILE A 152 -14.62 4.26 -24.61
C ILE A 152 -15.94 3.97 -25.39
N ASN A 153 -16.08 2.77 -25.95
CA ASN A 153 -17.25 2.32 -26.71
C ASN A 153 -18.21 1.45 -25.89
N SER A 154 -17.85 1.05 -24.67
CA SER A 154 -18.74 0.32 -23.78
C SER A 154 -19.99 1.16 -23.45
N SER A 155 -21.17 0.54 -23.45
CA SER A 155 -22.46 1.24 -23.28
C SER A 155 -22.65 1.91 -21.93
N SER A 156 -21.89 1.51 -20.91
CA SER A 156 -21.90 2.10 -19.57
C SER A 156 -20.99 3.32 -19.41
N VAL A 157 -20.27 3.72 -20.46
CA VAL A 157 -19.37 4.90 -20.43
C VAL A 157 -20.13 6.14 -20.89
N GLU A 158 -20.26 7.11 -19.98
CA GLU A 158 -20.77 8.44 -20.27
C GLU A 158 -19.61 9.35 -20.70
N LYS A 159 -19.80 10.08 -21.81
CA LYS A 159 -18.83 11.06 -22.34
C LYS A 159 -19.31 12.48 -22.04
N PHE A 160 -18.43 13.31 -21.49
CA PHE A 160 -18.75 14.68 -21.07
C PHE A 160 -18.12 15.72 -22.00
N THR A 161 -16.79 15.75 -22.05
CA THR A 161 -16.02 16.77 -22.79
C THR A 161 -14.99 16.08 -23.68
N GLU A 162 -14.88 16.53 -24.92
CA GLU A 162 -13.90 16.04 -25.89
C GLU A 162 -12.64 16.89 -25.88
N PHE A 163 -11.47 16.25 -25.95
CA PHE A 163 -10.16 16.89 -26.07
C PHE A 163 -9.44 16.38 -27.32
N PRO A 164 -9.73 16.97 -28.51
CA PRO A 164 -9.30 16.40 -29.78
C PRO A 164 -7.80 16.50 -30.05
N ASN A 165 -7.08 17.37 -29.35
CA ASN A 165 -5.64 17.51 -29.50
C ASN A 165 -4.91 16.56 -28.54
N SER A 166 -4.25 15.53 -29.06
CA SER A 166 -3.47 14.57 -28.27
C SER A 166 -2.28 15.19 -27.53
N LYS A 167 -1.82 16.39 -27.93
CA LYS A 167 -0.78 17.15 -27.22
C LYS A 167 -1.31 17.96 -26.03
N ILE A 168 -2.62 17.93 -25.80
CA ILE A 168 -3.26 18.55 -24.64
C ILE A 168 -3.89 17.44 -23.82
N TYR A 169 -3.16 16.98 -22.80
CA TYR A 169 -3.61 15.92 -21.92
C TYR A 169 -4.44 16.50 -20.77
N MET A 170 -5.50 15.79 -20.38
CA MET A 170 -6.34 16.12 -19.23
C MET A 170 -6.44 14.91 -18.31
N SER A 171 -6.25 15.10 -17.01
CA SER A 171 -6.48 14.06 -16.00
C SER A 171 -7.39 14.58 -14.87
N PRO A 172 -8.55 13.93 -14.62
CA PRO A 172 -9.47 14.37 -13.58
C PRO A 172 -9.15 13.73 -12.22
N PHE A 173 -9.47 14.44 -11.15
CA PHE A 173 -9.49 13.92 -9.77
C PHE A 173 -10.55 14.67 -8.97
N THR A 174 -11.17 14.02 -7.99
CA THR A 174 -12.35 14.55 -7.30
C THR A 174 -12.08 14.83 -5.83
N ASP A 175 -12.81 15.80 -5.30
CA ASP A 175 -13.02 16.01 -3.87
C ASP A 175 -14.52 15.89 -3.60
N SER A 176 -14.96 14.65 -3.46
CA SER A 176 -16.38 14.29 -3.56
C SER A 176 -17.18 14.71 -2.34
N LYS A 177 -16.54 14.78 -1.17
CA LYS A 177 -17.14 15.31 0.07
C LYS A 177 -17.48 16.80 -0.04
N ASN A 178 -16.75 17.57 -0.85
CA ASN A 178 -17.05 18.97 -1.13
C ASN A 178 -17.80 19.17 -2.47
N GLY A 179 -18.11 18.09 -3.19
CA GLY A 179 -18.80 18.15 -4.49
C GLY A 179 -17.97 18.81 -5.59
N LEU A 180 -16.64 18.68 -5.53
CA LEU A 180 -15.71 19.30 -6.46
C LEU A 180 -15.02 18.26 -7.36
N ILE A 181 -14.61 18.72 -8.53
CA ILE A 181 -13.72 17.99 -9.44
C ILE A 181 -12.66 18.95 -9.97
N ALA A 182 -11.42 18.47 -10.00
CA ALA A 182 -10.30 19.17 -10.58
C ALA A 182 -9.83 18.49 -11.86
N PHE A 183 -9.32 19.30 -12.77
CA PHE A 183 -8.71 18.85 -14.02
C PHE A 183 -7.29 19.39 -14.07
N ARG A 184 -6.30 18.50 -14.13
CA ARG A 184 -4.97 18.88 -14.59
C ARG A 184 -4.98 18.91 -16.10
N HIS A 185 -4.59 20.04 -16.67
CA HIS A 185 -4.32 20.17 -18.09
C HIS A 185 -2.82 20.29 -18.31
N THR A 186 -2.28 19.58 -19.30
CA THR A 186 -0.87 19.66 -19.71
C THR A 186 -0.81 19.85 -21.23
N ASN A 187 -0.25 20.97 -21.67
CA ASN A 187 -0.04 21.25 -23.09
C ASN A 187 1.43 21.09 -23.46
N THR A 188 1.72 20.23 -24.45
CA THR A 188 3.08 19.97 -24.96
C THR A 188 3.28 20.45 -26.40
N THR A 189 2.36 21.27 -26.93
CA THR A 189 2.39 21.73 -28.34
C THR A 189 3.66 22.53 -28.67
N SER A 190 4.21 23.28 -27.71
CA SER A 190 5.44 24.08 -27.84
C SER A 190 6.73 23.32 -27.55
N GLY A 191 6.67 21.99 -27.32
CA GLY A 191 7.83 21.16 -26.99
C GLY A 191 8.18 21.08 -25.51
N SER A 192 7.85 22.10 -24.72
CA SER A 192 7.92 22.07 -23.24
C SER A 192 6.52 21.94 -22.65
N PRO A 193 6.34 21.16 -21.57
CA PRO A 193 5.05 21.04 -20.89
C PRO A 193 4.67 22.37 -20.22
N VAL A 194 3.43 22.80 -20.43
CA VAL A 194 2.81 23.90 -19.69
C VAL A 194 1.54 23.35 -19.05
N SER A 195 1.50 23.32 -17.73
CA SER A 195 0.39 22.73 -16.98
C SER A 195 -0.34 23.75 -16.12
N TYR A 196 -1.61 23.45 -15.85
CA TYR A 196 -2.42 24.14 -14.87
C TYR A 196 -3.45 23.17 -14.28
N VAL A 197 -3.96 23.50 -13.11
CA VAL A 197 -5.14 22.84 -12.53
C VAL A 197 -6.28 23.83 -12.51
N GLU A 198 -7.47 23.37 -12.88
CA GLU A 198 -8.71 24.08 -12.66
C GLU A 198 -9.65 23.26 -11.77
N VAL A 199 -10.44 23.95 -10.96
CA VAL A 199 -11.41 23.34 -10.05
C VAL A 199 -12.81 23.77 -10.46
N ARG A 200 -13.74 22.82 -10.51
CA ARG A 200 -15.13 23.01 -10.88
C ARG A 200 -16.06 22.30 -9.91
N LYS A 201 -17.34 22.64 -9.94
CA LYS A 201 -18.37 21.85 -9.26
C LYS A 201 -18.61 20.57 -10.05
N LEU A 202 -18.68 19.44 -9.36
CA LEU A 202 -19.01 18.15 -9.97
C LEU A 202 -20.43 18.17 -10.57
N SER A 203 -21.36 18.92 -9.97
CA SER A 203 -22.71 19.14 -10.50
C SER A 203 -22.70 19.85 -11.86
N ASP A 204 -21.87 20.87 -12.02
CA ASP A 204 -21.80 21.69 -13.23
C ASP A 204 -21.24 20.84 -14.37
N VAL A 205 -20.19 20.05 -14.11
CA VAL A 205 -19.63 19.10 -15.08
C VAL A 205 -20.67 18.07 -15.53
N LYS A 206 -21.44 17.48 -14.59
CA LYS A 206 -22.52 16.55 -14.94
C LYS A 206 -23.63 17.20 -15.77
N ALA A 207 -23.91 18.48 -15.53
CA ALA A 207 -24.85 19.28 -16.29
C ALA A 207 -24.28 19.83 -17.61
N ARG A 208 -23.01 19.54 -17.93
CA ARG A 208 -22.27 20.10 -19.09
C ARG A 208 -22.20 21.62 -19.09
N ILE A 209 -22.04 22.20 -17.90
CA ILE A 209 -21.87 23.63 -17.67
C ILE A 209 -20.37 23.89 -17.46
N GLU A 210 -19.79 24.69 -18.35
CA GLU A 210 -18.40 25.11 -18.28
C GLU A 210 -18.26 26.27 -17.28
N ASN A 211 -18.05 25.95 -16.01
CA ASN A 211 -17.89 26.92 -14.94
C ASN A 211 -16.63 26.61 -14.10
N VAL A 212 -15.59 27.42 -14.27
CA VAL A 212 -14.32 27.31 -13.54
C VAL A 212 -14.41 28.14 -12.26
N LEU A 213 -14.32 27.48 -11.10
CA LEU A 213 -14.28 28.15 -9.80
C LEU A 213 -12.91 28.77 -9.54
N TYR A 214 -11.88 27.94 -9.70
CA TYR A 214 -10.49 28.31 -9.42
C TYR A 214 -9.57 27.76 -10.50
N ARG A 215 -8.45 28.45 -10.73
CA ARG A 215 -7.38 28.02 -11.63
C ARG A 215 -6.03 28.39 -11.03
N TYR A 216 -5.12 27.42 -11.07
CA TYR A 216 -3.73 27.61 -10.68
C TYR A 216 -2.81 27.18 -11.83
N ASP A 217 -2.13 28.16 -12.42
CA ASP A 217 -1.15 27.95 -13.47
C ASP A 217 0.21 27.57 -12.85
N TYR A 218 0.82 26.49 -13.33
CA TYR A 218 2.07 26.02 -12.77
C TYR A 218 3.20 26.98 -13.16
N PRO A 219 4.01 27.49 -12.21
CA PRO A 219 5.20 28.24 -12.55
C PRO A 219 6.20 27.34 -13.31
N SER A 220 7.14 27.96 -14.03
CA SER A 220 8.16 27.22 -14.80
C SER A 220 8.97 26.24 -13.94
N SER A 221 9.18 26.55 -12.67
CA SER A 221 9.84 25.65 -11.71
C SER A 221 9.08 24.34 -11.49
N MET A 222 7.75 24.34 -11.52
CA MET A 222 6.93 23.11 -11.43
C MET A 222 6.83 22.40 -12.79
N ASN A 223 6.68 23.16 -13.88
CA ASN A 223 6.59 22.56 -15.22
C ASN A 223 7.86 21.81 -15.64
N ASN A 224 9.02 22.15 -15.06
CA ASN A 224 10.28 21.46 -15.30
C ASN A 224 10.47 20.19 -14.44
N GLN A 225 9.49 19.84 -13.60
CA GLN A 225 9.54 18.67 -12.73
C GLN A 225 8.50 17.63 -13.16
N VAL A 226 8.77 16.37 -12.83
CA VAL A 226 7.84 15.26 -13.08
C VAL A 226 6.81 15.23 -11.97
N ILE A 227 5.54 15.43 -12.31
CA ILE A 227 4.43 15.36 -11.37
C ILE A 227 4.05 13.90 -11.13
N GLN A 228 3.90 13.53 -9.86
CA GLN A 228 3.63 12.15 -9.46
C GLN A 228 2.37 11.98 -8.62
N GLY A 229 1.72 13.05 -8.16
CA GLY A 229 0.49 12.91 -7.40
C GLY A 229 -0.24 14.24 -7.19
N MET A 230 -1.56 14.13 -7.07
CA MET A 230 -2.48 15.26 -7.03
C MET A 230 -3.64 14.93 -6.10
N CYS A 231 -3.98 15.86 -5.21
CA CYS A 231 -5.17 15.75 -4.36
C CYS A 231 -5.80 17.13 -4.14
N LEU A 232 -7.13 17.17 -4.00
CA LEU A 232 -7.90 18.37 -3.68
C LEU A 232 -8.64 18.19 -2.36
N ASP A 233 -8.70 19.24 -1.55
CA ASP A 233 -9.55 19.35 -0.35
C ASP A 233 -10.05 20.79 -0.21
N GLY A 234 -11.26 21.05 -0.70
CA GLY A 234 -11.85 22.37 -0.80
C GLY A 234 -10.99 23.28 -1.67
N ASN A 235 -10.35 24.28 -1.04
CA ASN A 235 -9.45 25.22 -1.69
C ASN A 235 -7.97 24.81 -1.63
N ASN A 236 -7.64 23.72 -0.93
CA ASN A 236 -6.28 23.22 -0.81
C ASN A 236 -6.01 22.20 -1.92
N LEU A 237 -5.07 22.52 -2.81
CA LEU A 237 -4.51 21.61 -3.79
C LEU A 237 -3.15 21.13 -3.28
N TYR A 238 -2.96 19.82 -3.27
CA TYR A 238 -1.69 19.20 -2.94
C TYR A 238 -1.10 18.56 -4.19
N LEU A 239 0.14 18.88 -4.50
CA LEU A 239 0.86 18.37 -5.67
C LEU A 239 2.19 17.79 -5.22
N THR A 240 2.50 16.57 -5.65
CA THR A 240 3.84 15.99 -5.47
C THR A 240 4.58 15.84 -6.79
N PHE A 241 5.88 16.15 -6.73
CA PHE A 241 6.82 16.07 -7.84
C PHE A 241 8.05 15.26 -7.42
N GLY A 242 8.73 14.69 -8.42
CA GLY A 242 10.00 13.98 -8.27
C GLY A 242 10.06 12.74 -9.16
N GLN A 243 11.04 12.65 -10.06
CA GLN A 243 11.24 11.44 -10.87
C GLN A 243 11.72 10.25 -10.02
N VAL A 244 12.42 10.56 -8.93
CA VAL A 244 12.84 9.60 -7.91
C VAL A 244 12.46 10.16 -6.54
N ALA A 245 12.24 9.28 -5.57
CA ALA A 245 11.80 9.66 -4.23
C ALA A 245 12.85 10.47 -3.44
N ASN A 246 14.11 10.52 -3.93
CA ASN A 246 15.13 11.44 -3.40
C ASN A 246 14.82 12.91 -3.72
N ASP A 247 14.17 13.17 -4.84
CA ASP A 247 13.85 14.53 -5.32
C ASP A 247 12.42 14.94 -4.93
N PHE A 248 11.83 14.21 -3.98
CA PHE A 248 10.44 14.39 -3.56
C PHE A 248 10.19 15.81 -3.09
N THR A 249 9.21 16.45 -3.72
CA THR A 249 8.70 17.76 -3.34
C THR A 249 7.18 17.69 -3.25
N LEU A 250 6.60 18.18 -2.17
CA LEU A 250 5.17 18.29 -1.95
C LEU A 250 4.81 19.77 -1.74
N TYR A 251 3.90 20.27 -2.56
CA TYR A 251 3.34 21.61 -2.47
C TYR A 251 1.94 21.55 -1.88
N GLN A 252 1.65 22.47 -0.96
CA GLN A 252 0.29 22.85 -0.59
C GLN A 252 -0.02 24.21 -1.21
N ILE A 253 -1.12 24.29 -1.95
CA ILE A 253 -1.52 25.48 -2.69
C ILE A 253 -2.96 25.85 -2.31
N ASP A 254 -3.18 27.11 -1.94
CA ASP A 254 -4.53 27.67 -1.86
C ASP A 254 -4.92 28.14 -3.26
N VAL A 255 -5.75 27.35 -3.96
CA VAL A 255 -6.13 27.64 -5.35
C VAL A 255 -7.04 28.87 -5.46
N SER A 256 -7.74 29.24 -4.39
CA SER A 256 -8.60 30.42 -4.38
C SER A 256 -7.78 31.71 -4.32
N LYS A 257 -6.62 31.66 -3.65
CA LYS A 257 -5.67 32.77 -3.57
C LYS A 257 -4.55 32.70 -4.62
N LYS A 258 -4.42 31.56 -5.30
CA LYS A 258 -3.33 31.23 -6.25
C LYS A 258 -1.95 31.33 -5.60
N GLN A 259 -1.84 30.88 -4.35
CA GLN A 259 -0.64 31.00 -3.55
C GLN A 259 -0.18 29.63 -3.06
N ILE A 260 1.13 29.40 -3.14
CA ILE A 260 1.78 28.31 -2.43
C ILE A 260 1.72 28.67 -0.94
N VAL A 261 1.08 27.81 -0.16
CA VAL A 261 0.94 27.97 1.29
C VAL A 261 2.19 27.45 1.98
N ASP A 262 2.67 26.28 1.55
CA ASP A 262 3.82 25.63 2.15
C ASP A 262 4.45 24.62 1.16
N VAL A 263 5.69 24.22 1.42
CA VAL A 263 6.48 23.29 0.61
C VAL A 263 7.26 22.35 1.51
N PHE A 264 7.02 21.04 1.36
CA PHE A 264 7.85 20.01 1.95
C PHE A 264 8.81 19.45 0.90
N GLN A 265 10.11 19.51 1.16
CA GLN A 265 11.13 19.00 0.25
C GLN A 265 12.14 18.15 1.03
N ASN A 266 11.88 16.86 1.12
CA ASN A 266 12.79 15.87 1.71
C ASN A 266 12.54 14.51 1.07
N PRO A 267 13.57 13.63 1.01
CA PRO A 267 13.38 12.25 0.57
C PRO A 267 12.35 11.50 1.40
N VAL A 268 11.53 10.71 0.73
CA VAL A 268 10.50 9.86 1.35
C VAL A 268 10.82 8.39 1.08
N GLY A 269 10.49 7.51 2.02
CA GLY A 269 10.44 6.06 1.80
C GLY A 269 11.77 5.31 1.84
N LYS A 270 12.82 5.94 2.37
CA LYS A 270 14.09 5.25 2.66
C LYS A 270 13.94 4.28 3.83
N SER A 271 14.71 3.19 3.78
CA SER A 271 14.84 2.25 4.89
C SER A 271 15.63 2.85 6.06
N GLY A 272 15.70 2.13 7.18
CA GLY A 272 16.55 2.49 8.33
C GLY A 272 18.05 2.58 7.99
N THR A 273 18.50 2.01 6.87
CA THR A 273 19.87 2.14 6.34
C THR A 273 20.05 3.37 5.44
N ASN A 274 19.07 4.27 5.37
CA ASN A 274 19.06 5.47 4.52
C ASN A 274 19.22 5.15 3.01
N SER A 275 18.71 3.99 2.58
CA SER A 275 18.73 3.54 1.18
C SER A 275 17.33 3.10 0.73
N TYR A 276 17.14 3.01 -0.58
CA TYR A 276 15.94 2.39 -1.16
C TYR A 276 16.16 0.89 -1.34
N GLU A 277 15.08 0.12 -1.32
CA GLU A 277 15.12 -1.31 -1.66
C GLU A 277 15.51 -1.42 -3.14
N GLU A 278 16.64 -2.10 -3.42
CA GLU A 278 17.24 -2.22 -4.76
C GLU A 278 17.53 -0.86 -5.44
N ASP A 279 17.87 0.16 -4.65
CA ASP A 279 18.20 1.51 -5.12
C ASP A 279 17.10 2.18 -5.97
N PHE A 280 15.85 1.69 -5.85
CA PHE A 280 14.70 2.24 -6.55
C PHE A 280 13.68 2.81 -5.58
N GLY A 281 13.30 4.07 -5.81
CA GLY A 281 12.25 4.77 -5.09
C GLY A 281 11.58 5.77 -6.02
N GLU A 282 10.27 5.66 -6.22
CA GLU A 282 9.48 6.58 -7.06
C GLU A 282 8.18 6.94 -6.32
N PRO A 283 7.85 8.23 -6.13
CA PRO A 283 6.57 8.61 -5.56
C PRO A 283 5.48 8.45 -6.61
N GLU A 284 4.30 7.97 -6.21
CA GLU A 284 3.25 7.53 -7.15
C GLU A 284 1.84 7.71 -6.58
N GLY A 285 1.38 8.95 -6.48
CA GLY A 285 0.02 9.27 -6.06
C GLY A 285 -0.08 9.89 -4.68
N LEU A 286 -1.18 10.60 -4.47
CA LEU A 286 -1.43 11.40 -3.28
C LEU A 286 -2.94 11.43 -3.00
N PHE A 287 -3.35 11.34 -1.73
CA PHE A 287 -4.74 11.53 -1.33
C PHE A 287 -4.86 12.05 0.10
N LEU A 288 -5.65 13.08 0.35
CA LEU A 288 -5.93 13.60 1.69
C LEU A 288 -7.19 12.94 2.23
N TYR A 289 -7.00 11.86 2.98
CA TYR A 289 -8.09 11.13 3.61
C TYR A 289 -8.65 11.92 4.79
N THR A 290 -9.96 12.14 4.79
CA THR A 290 -10.73 12.65 5.92
C THR A 290 -11.54 11.52 6.52
N ASP A 291 -11.27 11.21 7.78
CA ASP A 291 -12.01 10.18 8.46
C ASP A 291 -13.48 10.61 8.67
N PRO A 292 -14.48 9.86 8.15
CA PRO A 292 -15.88 10.29 8.23
C PRO A 292 -16.44 10.27 9.65
N TYR A 293 -15.81 9.54 10.58
CA TYR A 293 -16.29 9.43 11.96
C TYR A 293 -15.69 10.51 12.86
N THR A 294 -14.40 10.79 12.68
CA THR A 294 -13.65 11.69 13.56
C THR A 294 -13.39 13.07 12.94
N GLY A 295 -13.35 13.14 11.61
CA GLY A 295 -12.99 14.32 10.84
C GLY A 295 -11.49 14.59 10.75
N TYR A 296 -10.63 13.72 11.29
CA TYR A 296 -9.19 13.89 11.17
C TYR A 296 -8.73 13.69 9.73
N LYS A 297 -7.81 14.55 9.29
CA LYS A 297 -7.20 14.49 7.96
C LYS A 297 -5.81 13.89 8.01
N THR A 298 -5.53 12.96 7.11
CA THR A 298 -4.23 12.29 6.94
C THR A 298 -3.87 12.27 5.46
N LEU A 299 -2.72 12.86 5.13
CA LEU A 299 -2.25 12.89 3.75
C LEU A 299 -1.51 11.60 3.43
N LEU A 300 -2.04 10.81 2.51
CA LEU A 300 -1.50 9.53 2.08
C LEU A 300 -0.68 9.73 0.80
N CYS A 301 0.45 9.04 0.72
CA CYS A 301 1.36 9.03 -0.43
C CYS A 301 1.84 7.60 -0.66
N VAL A 302 1.98 7.18 -1.92
CA VAL A 302 2.61 5.89 -2.25
C VAL A 302 4.03 6.14 -2.72
N VAL A 303 4.96 5.33 -2.23
CA VAL A 303 6.32 5.25 -2.77
C VAL A 303 6.57 3.83 -3.24
N VAL A 304 7.00 3.69 -4.48
CA VAL A 304 7.26 2.41 -5.12
C VAL A 304 8.74 2.07 -5.00
N THR A 305 9.05 0.88 -4.51
CA THR A 305 10.42 0.40 -4.27
C THR A 305 10.67 -0.99 -4.87
N ASP A 306 11.89 -1.52 -4.71
CA ASP A 306 12.34 -2.83 -5.21
C ASP A 306 12.50 -2.85 -6.74
N ALA A 307 13.10 -3.90 -7.31
CA ALA A 307 13.38 -4.06 -8.73
C ALA A 307 12.12 -4.33 -9.58
N THR A 308 12.23 -4.13 -10.90
CA THR A 308 11.19 -4.50 -11.87
C THR A 308 10.78 -5.96 -11.70
N GLY A 309 9.47 -6.23 -11.66
CA GLY A 309 8.91 -7.56 -11.40
C GLY A 309 8.79 -7.93 -9.91
N ARG A 310 9.36 -7.13 -9.00
CA ARG A 310 9.21 -7.25 -7.53
C ARG A 310 8.71 -5.97 -6.88
N ARG A 311 8.20 -5.01 -7.68
CA ARG A 311 7.81 -3.67 -7.21
C ARG A 311 6.88 -3.75 -6.00
N ARG A 312 7.22 -2.99 -4.96
CA ARG A 312 6.43 -2.87 -3.73
C ARG A 312 5.81 -1.48 -3.66
N GLN A 313 4.51 -1.43 -3.40
CA GLN A 313 3.71 -0.19 -3.44
C GLN A 313 3.49 0.29 -2.00
N LYS A 314 4.46 1.00 -1.42
CA LYS A 314 4.48 1.28 0.02
C LYS A 314 3.64 2.51 0.34
N LEU A 315 2.60 2.36 1.18
CA LEU A 315 1.77 3.46 1.64
C LEU A 315 2.46 4.19 2.80
N PHE A 316 2.61 5.49 2.65
CA PHE A 316 3.07 6.42 3.67
C PHE A 316 1.97 7.39 4.04
N ALA A 317 1.95 7.82 5.30
CA ALA A 317 1.19 8.98 5.75
C ALA A 317 2.15 10.13 6.05
N PHE A 318 1.81 11.33 5.60
CA PHE A 318 2.25 12.57 6.21
C PHE A 318 1.25 12.91 7.30
N SER A 319 1.69 12.80 8.55
CA SER A 319 0.82 12.94 9.71
C SER A 319 1.27 14.08 10.61
N SER A 320 0.32 14.95 10.94
CA SER A 320 0.49 16.06 11.88
C SER A 320 -0.47 15.96 13.09
N ASN A 321 -1.26 14.88 13.17
CA ASN A 321 -2.28 14.68 14.20
C ASN A 321 -2.55 13.18 14.44
N VAL A 322 -3.45 12.88 15.39
CA VAL A 322 -3.79 11.50 15.80
C VAL A 322 -4.64 10.72 14.78
N GLY A 323 -5.00 11.31 13.64
CA GLY A 323 -5.75 10.63 12.58
C GLY A 323 -5.02 9.42 12.00
N VAL A 324 -3.69 9.43 12.04
CA VAL A 324 -2.85 8.32 11.54
C VAL A 324 -3.01 7.04 12.38
N ASP A 325 -3.49 7.14 13.63
CA ASP A 325 -3.66 5.99 14.54
C ASP A 325 -4.55 4.91 13.92
N LYS A 326 -5.55 5.32 13.13
CA LYS A 326 -6.41 4.38 12.38
C LYS A 326 -5.58 3.50 11.44
N PHE A 327 -4.67 4.11 10.70
CA PHE A 327 -3.82 3.42 9.74
C PHE A 327 -2.72 2.60 10.42
N ILE A 328 -2.19 3.06 11.55
CA ILE A 328 -1.28 2.26 12.38
C ILE A 328 -2.01 1.02 12.93
N GLY A 329 -3.28 1.15 13.32
CA GLY A 329 -4.13 0.02 13.68
C GLY A 329 -4.23 -1.02 12.56
N TYR A 330 -4.51 -0.57 11.32
CA TYR A 330 -4.49 -1.45 10.15
C TYR A 330 -3.12 -2.06 9.86
N ALA A 331 -2.03 -1.33 10.07
CA ALA A 331 -0.68 -1.88 9.96
C ALA A 331 -0.47 -3.02 10.97
N ALA A 332 -0.93 -2.86 12.21
CA ALA A 332 -0.82 -3.87 13.26
C ALA A 332 -1.72 -5.11 13.02
N GLU A 333 -2.85 -4.96 12.34
CA GLU A 333 -3.67 -6.10 11.90
C GLU A 333 -2.96 -6.95 10.82
N ARG A 334 -2.06 -6.34 10.06
CA ARG A 334 -1.30 -7.00 8.99
C ARG A 334 0.00 -7.64 9.47
N THR A 335 0.46 -7.31 10.67
CA THR A 335 1.68 -7.91 11.20
C THR A 335 1.42 -9.32 11.72
N GLN A 336 2.45 -10.17 11.58
CA GLN A 336 2.46 -11.48 12.23
C GLN A 336 2.50 -11.28 13.76
N ASN A 337 1.33 -11.31 14.39
CA ASN A 337 1.16 -10.99 15.82
C ASN A 337 1.56 -12.14 16.76
N ILE A 338 1.86 -13.33 16.21
CA ILE A 338 2.48 -14.44 16.94
C ILE A 338 3.93 -14.54 16.48
N LYS A 339 4.88 -14.25 17.36
CA LYS A 339 6.31 -14.36 17.04
C LYS A 339 6.67 -15.80 16.71
N LEU A 340 7.02 -16.05 15.44
CA LEU A 340 7.46 -17.37 14.98
C LEU A 340 8.97 -17.57 15.17
N THR A 341 9.74 -16.49 15.18
CA THR A 341 11.19 -16.48 15.42
C THR A 341 11.56 -15.38 16.40
N ARG A 342 12.81 -15.41 16.86
CA ARG A 342 13.42 -14.28 17.54
C ARG A 342 13.62 -13.11 16.56
N ASP A 343 13.81 -11.92 17.12
CA ASP A 343 13.98 -10.68 16.37
C ASP A 343 15.32 -10.64 15.59
N ASP A 344 16.29 -11.50 15.94
CA ASP A 344 17.57 -11.67 15.24
C ASP A 344 17.54 -12.73 14.12
N GLY A 345 16.34 -13.14 13.70
CA GLY A 345 16.13 -14.14 12.65
C GLY A 345 16.43 -15.59 13.08
N LYS A 346 16.82 -15.82 14.34
CA LYS A 346 17.08 -17.18 14.87
C LYS A 346 15.81 -17.81 15.40
N CYS A 347 15.76 -19.14 15.37
CA CYS A 347 14.73 -19.91 16.08
C CYS A 347 14.77 -19.63 17.59
N HIS A 348 13.63 -19.74 18.26
CA HIS A 348 13.56 -19.73 19.72
C HIS A 348 14.34 -20.92 20.28
N ARG A 349 15.02 -20.76 21.43
CA ARG A 349 15.68 -21.90 22.09
C ARG A 349 14.63 -22.67 22.88
N ILE A 350 14.66 -24.00 22.84
CA ILE A 350 13.70 -24.81 23.60
C ILE A 350 13.77 -24.50 25.10
N THR A 351 14.98 -24.24 25.62
CA THR A 351 15.23 -23.86 27.02
C THR A 351 14.59 -22.53 27.41
N SER A 352 14.37 -21.61 26.47
CA SER A 352 13.68 -20.34 26.74
C SER A 352 12.17 -20.48 26.94
N THR A 353 11.60 -21.65 26.63
CA THR A 353 10.17 -21.91 26.77
C THR A 353 9.77 -22.45 28.14
N GLY A 354 10.74 -22.96 28.92
CA GLY A 354 10.50 -23.59 30.22
C GLY A 354 9.85 -24.97 30.18
N VAL A 355 9.57 -25.53 29.00
CA VAL A 355 8.94 -26.85 28.88
C VAL A 355 9.93 -27.98 29.18
N THR A 356 9.43 -29.05 29.81
CA THR A 356 10.19 -30.29 30.08
C THR A 356 9.71 -31.47 29.23
N ALA A 357 8.65 -31.28 28.47
CA ALA A 357 8.13 -32.19 27.46
C ALA A 357 7.73 -31.41 26.21
N LEU A 358 8.01 -31.97 25.04
CA LEU A 358 7.59 -31.43 23.75
C LEU A 358 6.06 -31.30 23.67
N LYS A 359 5.27 -32.18 24.31
CA LYS A 359 3.80 -32.11 24.23
C LYS A 359 3.25 -30.81 24.84
N ASP A 360 4.00 -30.20 25.75
CA ASP A 360 3.63 -28.93 26.39
C ASP A 360 4.04 -27.71 25.52
N LEU A 361 4.90 -27.92 24.51
CA LEU A 361 5.26 -26.90 23.53
C LEU A 361 4.17 -26.71 22.48
N ARG A 362 3.16 -25.91 22.83
CA ARG A 362 1.94 -25.68 21.99
C ARG A 362 1.79 -24.26 21.47
N VAL A 363 2.82 -23.42 21.66
CA VAL A 363 2.87 -22.08 21.06
C VAL A 363 3.41 -22.24 19.63
N PRO A 364 2.71 -21.72 18.60
CA PRO A 364 3.21 -21.77 17.23
C PRO A 364 4.55 -21.06 17.09
N GLY A 365 5.49 -21.66 16.36
CA GLY A 365 6.80 -21.06 16.14
C GLY A 365 7.87 -22.03 15.70
N LEU A 366 9.06 -21.48 15.45
CA LEU A 366 10.26 -22.18 15.06
C LEU A 366 11.23 -22.20 16.25
N TYR A 367 11.59 -23.40 16.68
CA TYR A 367 12.46 -23.64 17.82
C TYR A 367 13.68 -24.47 17.43
N TYR A 368 14.73 -24.38 18.25
CA TYR A 368 15.93 -25.20 18.13
C TYR A 368 16.37 -25.74 19.49
N ALA A 369 16.55 -27.06 19.56
CA ALA A 369 17.11 -27.77 20.70
C ALA A 369 18.53 -28.26 20.35
N ALA A 370 19.50 -27.94 21.20
CA ALA A 370 20.80 -28.62 21.13
C ALA A 370 20.65 -30.07 21.62
N THR A 371 21.62 -30.94 21.33
CA THR A 371 21.56 -32.37 21.67
C THR A 371 21.17 -32.61 23.12
N ASN A 372 21.87 -31.97 24.07
CA ASN A 372 21.60 -32.11 25.49
C ASN A 372 20.21 -31.59 25.91
N GLU A 373 19.69 -30.57 25.23
CA GLU A 373 18.36 -30.03 25.51
C GLU A 373 17.26 -30.94 24.97
N ALA A 374 17.44 -31.51 23.77
CA ALA A 374 16.53 -32.49 23.21
C ALA A 374 16.50 -33.76 24.08
N ASP A 375 17.66 -34.19 24.57
CA ASP A 375 17.80 -35.37 25.44
C ASP A 375 17.11 -35.18 26.79
N ALA A 376 17.04 -33.93 27.28
CA ALA A 376 16.37 -33.59 28.54
C ALA A 376 14.84 -33.61 28.44
N LEU A 377 14.26 -33.56 27.23
CA LEU A 377 12.82 -33.60 27.03
C LEU A 377 12.30 -35.03 27.28
N SER A 378 11.28 -35.12 28.13
CA SER A 378 10.78 -36.40 28.66
C SER A 378 10.10 -37.29 27.60
N ASP A 379 9.42 -36.68 26.63
CA ASP A 379 8.69 -37.34 25.54
C ASP A 379 9.40 -37.23 24.18
N PHE A 380 10.68 -36.85 24.18
CA PHE A 380 11.53 -36.91 23.00
C PHE A 380 11.79 -38.38 22.62
N PRO A 381 11.74 -38.74 21.32
CA PRO A 381 11.93 -40.13 20.89
C PRO A 381 13.25 -40.71 21.43
N SER A 382 13.15 -41.72 22.29
CA SER A 382 14.30 -42.29 23.00
C SER A 382 15.39 -42.81 22.06
N SER A 383 14.98 -43.42 20.94
CA SER A 383 15.87 -43.94 19.90
C SER A 383 16.59 -42.86 19.08
N ARG A 384 16.36 -41.58 19.38
CA ARG A 384 16.99 -40.42 18.73
C ARG A 384 17.75 -39.52 19.71
N LYS A 385 17.78 -39.87 21.00
CA LYS A 385 18.58 -39.17 22.00
C LYS A 385 20.08 -39.34 21.74
N GLY A 386 20.87 -38.31 22.03
CA GLY A 386 22.32 -38.27 21.87
C GLY A 386 22.81 -38.13 20.42
N LEU A 387 21.91 -38.05 19.43
CA LEU A 387 22.32 -38.05 18.02
C LEU A 387 22.81 -36.69 17.52
N ALA A 388 22.03 -35.62 17.72
CA ALA A 388 22.33 -34.28 17.24
C ALA A 388 21.37 -33.25 17.86
N GLY A 389 21.53 -31.98 17.48
CA GLY A 389 20.51 -30.95 17.68
C GLY A 389 19.33 -31.10 16.71
N TRP A 390 18.21 -30.45 17.03
CA TRP A 390 16.94 -30.62 16.36
C TRP A 390 16.25 -29.27 16.15
N TRP A 391 15.84 -29.02 14.91
CA TRP A 391 14.86 -27.98 14.59
C TRP A 391 13.48 -28.49 14.92
N ILE A 392 12.65 -27.64 15.51
CA ILE A 392 11.33 -28.00 16.00
C ILE A 392 10.35 -26.96 15.46
N THR A 393 9.41 -27.40 14.64
CA THR A 393 8.34 -26.56 14.11
C THR A 393 7.05 -26.91 14.84
N VAL A 394 6.39 -25.91 15.39
CA VAL A 394 5.03 -26.04 15.96
C VAL A 394 4.09 -25.24 15.07
N SER A 395 3.06 -25.91 14.54
CA SER A 395 2.10 -25.29 13.63
C SER A 395 1.23 -24.24 14.31
N GLY A 396 0.49 -23.47 13.49
CA GLY A 396 -0.73 -22.83 13.96
C GLY A 396 -1.69 -23.85 14.58
N LYS A 397 -2.49 -23.39 15.52
CA LYS A 397 -3.51 -24.23 16.16
C LYS A 397 -4.64 -24.54 15.18
N ASP A 398 -5.18 -25.75 15.23
CA ASP A 398 -6.46 -26.05 14.60
C ASP A 398 -7.64 -25.42 15.37
N THR A 399 -8.86 -25.63 14.90
CA THR A 399 -10.08 -25.10 15.52
C THR A 399 -10.31 -25.59 16.95
N ASP A 400 -9.79 -26.77 17.30
CA ASP A 400 -9.91 -27.37 18.63
C ASP A 400 -8.70 -27.04 19.52
N SER A 401 -7.78 -26.19 19.05
CA SER A 401 -6.50 -25.87 19.70
C SER A 401 -5.46 -26.99 19.73
N GLY A 402 -5.61 -28.03 18.92
CA GLY A 402 -4.57 -29.00 18.63
C GLY A 402 -3.43 -28.38 17.82
N VAL A 403 -2.24 -28.97 17.90
CA VAL A 403 -1.05 -28.54 17.14
C VAL A 403 -0.36 -29.71 16.47
N TYR A 404 0.27 -29.44 15.34
CA TYR A 404 1.22 -30.32 14.67
C TYR A 404 2.65 -29.94 15.07
N GLN A 405 3.47 -30.94 15.37
CA GLN A 405 4.88 -30.78 15.72
C GLN A 405 5.75 -31.56 14.74
N GLU A 406 6.74 -30.90 14.16
CA GLU A 406 7.75 -31.52 13.29
C GLU A 406 9.15 -31.31 13.87
N LEU A 407 9.93 -32.38 13.98
CA LEU A 407 11.33 -32.37 14.36
C LEU A 407 12.19 -32.69 13.15
N THR A 408 13.13 -31.81 12.83
CA THR A 408 14.13 -32.02 11.77
C THR A 408 15.52 -32.12 12.40
N ARG A 409 16.21 -33.25 12.21
CA ARG A 409 17.56 -33.42 12.73
C ARG A 409 18.53 -32.47 12.04
N ASN A 410 19.31 -31.74 12.83
CA ASN A 410 20.40 -30.92 12.32
C ASN A 410 21.61 -31.79 11.97
N SER A 411 21.55 -32.51 10.85
CA SER A 411 22.62 -33.36 10.33
C SER A 411 22.72 -33.21 8.82
N ARG A 412 23.95 -33.00 8.31
CA ARG A 412 24.24 -32.92 6.88
C ARG A 412 24.36 -34.30 6.22
N ALA A 413 24.82 -35.29 6.97
CA ALA A 413 25.03 -36.65 6.46
C ALA A 413 23.76 -37.50 6.52
N THR A 414 22.93 -37.25 7.53
CA THR A 414 21.76 -38.06 7.85
C THR A 414 20.59 -37.13 8.20
N PRO A 415 20.04 -36.38 7.24
CA PRO A 415 18.83 -35.60 7.50
C PRO A 415 17.68 -36.57 7.81
N GLU A 416 16.90 -36.26 8.86
CA GLU A 416 15.67 -36.99 9.17
C GLU A 416 14.61 -36.03 9.65
N ARG A 417 13.35 -36.34 9.33
CA ARG A 417 12.17 -35.58 9.77
C ARG A 417 11.15 -36.52 10.37
N ILE A 418 10.70 -36.19 11.56
CA ILE A 418 9.63 -36.90 12.26
C ILE A 418 8.57 -35.91 12.68
N PHE A 419 7.32 -36.34 12.75
CA PHE A 419 6.23 -35.48 13.18
C PHE A 419 5.23 -36.21 14.07
N ARG A 420 4.41 -35.45 14.77
CA ARG A 420 3.25 -35.93 15.51
C ARG A 420 2.19 -34.85 15.64
N THR A 421 1.03 -35.23 16.16
CA THR A 421 -0.03 -34.32 16.56
C THR A 421 -0.17 -34.29 18.08
N VAL A 422 -0.54 -33.13 18.61
CA VAL A 422 -0.83 -32.92 20.03
C VAL A 422 -2.23 -32.34 20.16
N GLY A 423 -3.12 -33.08 20.78
CA GLY A 423 -4.50 -32.71 21.06
C GLY A 423 -4.62 -31.57 22.07
N SER A 424 -5.82 -31.01 22.17
CA SER A 424 -6.08 -29.88 23.04
C SER A 424 -5.99 -30.21 24.53
N ASP A 425 -6.27 -31.46 24.85
CA ASP A 425 -6.15 -32.14 26.15
C ASP A 425 -4.71 -32.59 26.47
N GLY A 426 -3.76 -32.39 25.54
CA GLY A 426 -2.38 -32.83 25.68
C GLY A 426 -2.16 -34.30 25.34
N ALA A 427 -3.15 -35.00 24.80
CA ALA A 427 -2.96 -36.31 24.19
C ALA A 427 -2.03 -36.18 22.98
N VAL A 428 -1.14 -37.15 22.78
CA VAL A 428 -0.17 -37.15 21.68
C VAL A 428 -0.36 -38.36 20.79
N SER A 429 -0.21 -38.17 19.49
CA SER A 429 0.00 -39.30 18.59
C SER A 429 1.42 -39.84 18.73
N ASP A 430 1.64 -41.05 18.19
CA ASP A 430 2.99 -41.55 17.97
C ASP A 430 3.79 -40.65 17.02
N TRP A 431 5.12 -40.72 17.14
CA TRP A 431 6.04 -40.08 16.20
C TRP A 431 6.08 -40.86 14.88
N ILE A 432 5.79 -40.18 13.78
CA ILE A 432 5.81 -40.73 12.42
C ILE A 432 7.05 -40.21 11.68
N LEU A 433 7.77 -41.12 11.02
CA LEU A 433 8.92 -40.80 10.18
C LEU A 433 8.48 -40.38 8.78
N ILE A 434 9.00 -39.25 8.31
CA ILE A 434 8.91 -38.85 6.90
C ILE A 434 10.10 -39.45 6.18
N SER A 435 9.87 -40.55 5.46
CA SER A 435 10.90 -41.19 4.63
C SER A 435 11.19 -40.32 3.40
N GLY A 436 12.48 -40.07 3.14
CA GLY A 436 12.97 -39.41 1.93
C GLY A 436 13.86 -40.35 1.11
N THR A 437 13.93 -40.11 -0.19
CA THR A 437 14.94 -40.74 -1.07
C THR A 437 16.00 -39.71 -1.40
N VAL A 438 17.27 -40.12 -1.40
CA VAL A 438 18.36 -39.26 -1.87
C VAL A 438 18.20 -39.05 -3.37
N ILE A 439 18.06 -37.80 -3.80
CA ILE A 439 18.10 -37.41 -5.20
C ILE A 439 19.50 -36.82 -5.42
N VAL A 440 20.32 -37.49 -6.23
CA VAL A 440 21.69 -37.10 -6.59
C VAL A 440 21.74 -36.54 -7.99
#